data_AF-A0A522WV36-F1
#
_entry.id   AF-A0A522WV36-F1
#
_cell.length_a   1.000
_cell.length_b   1.000
_cell.length_c   1.000
_cell.angle_alpha   90.00
_cell.angle_beta   90.00
_cell.angle_gamma   90.00
#
_symmetry.space_group_name_H-M   'P 1'
#
loop_
_entity.id
_entity.type
_entity.pdbx_description
1 polymer ?
#
loop_
_entity_poly.entity_id
_entity_poly.type
_entity_poly.pdbx_seq_one_letter_code
_entity_poly.pdbx_strand_id
1 'polypeptide(L)'
;MRIRLTQLDGKLPNLALMRLASWYRATGAEVVVTSAIEPGMFEGRYDIVFGSAIFGSSANRIDSFRRCWPEAVVGGTGSGNSVTVEDIIGGPWEHCDYADHPGFAPSLGFTARGCRLKCR
;
A
#
# COMPACT_ATOMS: atom_id res chain seq x y z
N MET A 1 1.96 14.43 -11.08
CA MET A 1 0.96 13.83 -10.20
C MET A 1 1.68 13.27 -8.98
N ARG A 2 1.19 13.53 -7.77
CA ARG A 2 1.81 13.19 -6.51
C ARG A 2 0.89 12.30 -5.68
N ILE A 3 1.37 11.11 -5.36
CA ILE A 3 0.59 10.02 -4.76
C ILE A 3 1.17 9.69 -3.39
N ARG A 4 0.31 9.60 -2.39
CA ARG A 4 0.68 9.17 -1.04
C ARG A 4 0.17 7.77 -0.77
N LEU A 5 1.06 6.86 -0.40
CA LEU A 5 0.75 5.48 -0.04
C LEU A 5 1.03 5.29 1.45
N THR A 6 -0.02 5.01 2.23
CA THR A 6 0.08 4.92 3.68
C THR A 6 -0.15 3.50 4.16
N GLN A 7 0.85 2.91 4.82
CA GLN A 7 0.70 1.65 5.53
C GLN A 7 0.14 1.92 6.92
N LEU A 8 -1.14 1.59 7.14
CA LEU A 8 -1.83 1.87 8.40
C LEU A 8 -1.49 0.85 9.49
N ASP A 9 -1.15 -0.37 9.08
CA ASP A 9 -0.81 -1.47 9.99
C ASP A 9 0.21 -2.46 9.40
N GLY A 10 0.66 -3.39 10.25
CA GLY A 10 1.68 -4.39 9.90
C GLY A 10 3.11 -3.85 9.93
N LYS A 11 4.06 -4.75 10.23
CA LYS A 11 5.50 -4.45 10.24
C LYS A 11 6.22 -4.84 8.94
N LEU A 12 5.57 -5.69 8.14
CA LEU A 12 6.12 -6.15 6.86
C LEU A 12 5.70 -5.21 5.74
N PRO A 13 6.48 -5.10 4.66
CA PRO A 13 6.09 -4.34 3.48
C PRO A 13 4.75 -4.82 2.93
N ASN A 14 3.89 -3.87 2.59
CA ASN A 14 2.58 -4.15 2.04
C ASN A 14 2.66 -4.30 0.51
N LEU A 15 2.46 -5.53 0.03
CA LEU A 15 2.57 -5.88 -1.39
C LEU A 15 1.63 -5.05 -2.28
N ALA A 16 0.42 -4.72 -1.80
CA ALA A 16 -0.52 -3.91 -2.57
C ALA A 16 0.01 -2.48 -2.77
N LEU A 17 0.56 -1.87 -1.71
CA LEU A 17 1.18 -0.55 -1.79
C LEU A 17 2.44 -0.58 -2.68
N MET A 18 3.26 -1.64 -2.60
CA MET A 18 4.45 -1.77 -3.46
C MET A 18 4.09 -1.88 -4.95
N ARG A 19 2.99 -2.55 -5.29
CA ARG A 19 2.48 -2.65 -6.67
C ARG A 19 1.94 -1.31 -7.16
N LEU A 20 1.16 -0.61 -6.34
CA LEU A 20 0.70 0.75 -6.64
C LEU A 20 1.88 1.70 -6.85
N ALA A 21 2.89 1.64 -5.97
CA ALA A 21 4.09 2.47 -6.08
C ALA A 21 4.80 2.24 -7.41
N SER A 22 5.00 0.98 -7.79
CA SER A 22 5.63 0.59 -9.05
C SER A 22 4.86 1.13 -10.26
N TRP A 23 3.53 0.96 -10.28
CA TRP A 23 2.70 1.39 -11.40
C TRP A 23 2.69 2.92 -11.55
N TYR A 24 2.48 3.66 -10.46
CA TYR A 24 2.46 5.12 -10.49
C TYR A 24 3.84 5.71 -10.84
N ARG A 25 4.94 5.12 -10.36
CA ARG A 25 6.28 5.54 -10.77
C ARG A 25 6.55 5.25 -12.24
N ALA A 26 6.08 4.11 -12.76
CA ALA A 26 6.21 3.77 -14.17
C ALA A 26 5.43 4.75 -15.09
N THR A 27 4.35 5.37 -14.59
CA THR A 27 3.62 6.42 -15.31
C THR A 27 4.22 7.83 -15.12
N GLY A 28 5.33 7.96 -14.38
CA GLY A 28 6.02 9.22 -14.11
C GLY A 28 5.44 10.03 -12.94
N ALA A 29 4.59 9.43 -12.10
CA ALA A 29 4.09 10.07 -10.90
C ALA A 29 5.14 10.02 -9.76
N GLU A 30 5.11 11.05 -8.91
CA GLU A 30 5.88 11.07 -7.66
C GLU A 30 5.11 10.27 -6.61
N VAL A 31 5.73 9.22 -6.08
CA VAL A 31 5.10 8.35 -5.06
C VAL A 31 5.86 8.50 -3.74
N VAL A 32 5.11 8.85 -2.70
CA VAL A 32 5.59 8.91 -1.31
C VAL A 32 4.97 7.77 -0.52
N VAL A 33 5.79 6.85 -0.02
CA VAL A 33 5.37 5.76 0.86
C VAL A 33 5.69 6.11 2.31
N THR A 34 4.70 6.00 3.19
CA THR A 34 4.86 6.34 4.61
C THR A 34 4.00 5.44 5.51
N SER A 35 4.36 5.37 6.80
CA SER A 35 3.51 4.77 7.85
C SER A 35 2.89 5.84 8.76
N ALA A 36 3.14 7.12 8.48
CA ALA A 36 2.57 8.23 9.22
C ALA A 36 1.10 8.44 8.81
N ILE A 37 0.18 8.38 9.78
CA ILE A 37 -1.25 8.57 9.54
C ILE A 37 -1.53 10.05 9.23
N GLU A 38 -0.98 10.93 10.06
CA GLU A 38 -1.19 12.37 9.98
C GLU A 38 -0.29 13.01 8.90
N PRO A 39 -0.74 14.12 8.28
CA PRO A 39 0.11 14.90 7.41
C PRO A 39 1.28 15.53 8.18
N GLY A 40 2.47 15.49 7.60
CA GLY A 40 3.61 16.25 8.10
C GLY A 40 3.39 17.75 7.95
N MET A 41 3.97 18.56 8.85
CA MET A 41 3.86 20.02 8.84
C MET A 41 4.34 20.67 7.52
N PHE A 42 5.29 20.03 6.83
CA PHE A 42 5.83 20.48 5.54
C PHE A 42 5.42 19.58 4.38
N GLU A 43 4.43 18.72 4.60
CA GLU A 43 3.97 17.80 3.57
C GLU A 43 3.11 18.57 2.55
N GLY A 44 3.55 18.60 1.29
CA GLY A 44 2.81 19.25 0.20
C GLY A 44 1.48 18.55 -0.11
N ARG A 45 0.70 19.12 -1.03
CA ARG A 45 -0.58 18.53 -1.48
C ARG A 45 -0.34 17.24 -2.28
N TYR A 46 -1.22 16.27 -2.10
CA TYR A 46 -1.28 15.04 -2.89
C TYR A 46 -2.52 15.06 -3.78
N ASP A 47 -2.37 14.49 -4.97
CA ASP A 47 -3.49 14.30 -5.90
C ASP A 47 -4.33 13.10 -5.49
N ILE A 48 -3.69 12.02 -5.04
CA ILE A 48 -4.37 10.80 -4.58
C ILE A 48 -3.68 10.28 -3.32
N VAL A 49 -4.49 9.86 -2.35
CA VAL A 49 -4.04 9.28 -1.09
C VAL A 49 -4.62 7.89 -0.94
N PHE A 50 -3.76 6.90 -0.74
CA PHE A 50 -4.13 5.51 -0.47
C PHE A 50 -3.75 5.12 0.95
N GLY A 51 -4.61 4.35 1.60
CA GLY A 51 -4.34 3.70 2.88
C GLY A 51 -4.52 2.19 2.75
N SER A 52 -3.61 1.41 3.33
CA SER A 52 -3.81 -0.05 3.42
C SER A 52 -3.80 -0.52 4.86
N ALA A 53 -4.85 -1.24 5.24
CA ALA A 53 -5.02 -1.88 6.54
C ALA A 53 -5.38 -3.37 6.35
N ILE A 54 -4.49 -4.25 6.82
CA ILE A 54 -4.62 -5.70 6.70
C ILE A 54 -5.38 -6.28 7.91
N PHE A 55 -5.20 -5.71 9.10
CA PHE A 55 -5.76 -6.23 10.35
C PHE A 55 -7.06 -5.52 10.74
N GLY A 56 -8.10 -6.28 11.09
CA GLY A 56 -9.39 -5.72 11.54
C GLY A 56 -9.31 -4.91 12.84
N SER A 57 -8.27 -5.10 13.65
CA SER A 57 -8.00 -4.31 14.86
C SER A 57 -7.54 -2.88 14.57
N SER A 58 -7.34 -2.52 13.30
CA SER A 58 -6.85 -1.20 12.86
C SER A 58 -7.94 -0.14 12.68
N ALA A 59 -9.19 -0.40 13.10
CA ALA A 59 -10.32 0.53 12.95
C ALA A 59 -10.01 1.96 13.42
N ASN A 60 -9.43 2.12 14.63
CA ASN A 60 -9.06 3.44 15.16
C ASN A 60 -8.03 4.18 14.29
N ARG A 61 -7.12 3.44 13.64
CA ARG A 61 -6.09 4.00 12.74
C ARG A 61 -6.74 4.44 11.43
N ILE A 62 -7.66 3.64 10.90
CA ILE A 62 -8.45 3.96 9.70
C ILE A 62 -9.29 5.21 9.93
N ASP A 63 -9.97 5.31 11.07
CA ASP A 63 -10.80 6.48 11.40
C ASP A 63 -9.96 7.75 11.52
N SER A 64 -8.81 7.67 12.20
CA SER A 64 -7.88 8.80 12.29
C SER A 64 -7.33 9.20 10.93
N PHE A 65 -7.01 8.23 10.09
CA PHE A 65 -6.55 8.47 8.72
C PHE A 65 -7.61 9.16 7.86
N ARG A 66 -8.87 8.69 7.92
CA ARG A 66 -10.00 9.29 7.18
C ARG A 66 -10.32 10.70 7.66
N ARG A 67 -10.10 11.02 8.94
CA ARG A 67 -10.23 12.39 9.45
C ARG A 67 -9.21 13.34 8.83
N CYS A 68 -7.97 12.88 8.66
CA CYS A 68 -6.92 13.67 8.01
C CYS A 68 -7.07 13.72 6.49
N TRP A 69 -7.56 12.63 5.89
CA TRP A 69 -7.66 12.44 4.45
C TRP A 69 -9.05 11.89 4.07
N PRO A 70 -10.10 12.75 4.03
CA PRO A 70 -11.47 12.30 3.79
C PRO A 70 -11.68 11.65 2.41
N GLU A 71 -10.91 12.08 1.41
CA GLU A 71 -10.96 11.58 0.04
C GLU A 71 -10.02 10.37 -0.20
N ALA A 72 -9.35 9.86 0.85
CA ALA A 72 -8.41 8.77 0.69
C ALA A 72 -9.10 7.43 0.40
N VAL A 73 -8.51 6.67 -0.52
CA VAL A 73 -8.95 5.31 -0.82
C VAL A 73 -8.29 4.35 0.17
N VAL A 74 -9.09 3.77 1.06
CA VAL A 74 -8.62 2.77 2.04
C VAL A 74 -9.01 1.38 1.58
N GLY A 75 -8.02 0.49 1.46
CA GLY A 75 -8.20 -0.91 1.08
C GLY A 75 -7.55 -1.89 2.05
N GLY A 76 -7.80 -3.17 1.82
CA GLY A 76 -7.27 -4.28 2.61
C GLY A 76 -8.32 -4.88 3.55
N THR A 77 -8.12 -6.14 3.91
CA THR A 77 -9.07 -6.97 4.68
C THR A 77 -9.48 -6.35 6.01
N GLY A 78 -8.59 -5.59 6.65
CA GLY A 78 -8.87 -4.93 7.92
C GLY A 78 -9.81 -3.73 7.82
N SER A 79 -9.98 -3.18 6.61
CA SER A 79 -10.84 -2.01 6.35
C SER A 79 -12.27 -2.37 5.97
N GLY A 80 -12.57 -3.66 5.75
CA GLY A 80 -13.83 -4.14 5.19
C GLY A 80 -14.00 -3.84 3.69
N ASN A 81 -13.03 -3.16 3.06
CA ASN A 81 -13.03 -2.83 1.65
C ASN A 81 -12.07 -3.76 0.87
N SER A 82 -12.61 -4.47 -0.12
CA SER A 82 -11.89 -5.46 -0.93
C SER A 82 -11.40 -4.91 -2.28
N VAL A 83 -11.32 -3.59 -2.44
CA VAL A 83 -10.73 -2.98 -3.64
C VAL A 83 -9.31 -3.51 -3.83
N THR A 84 -9.07 -4.10 -4.99
CA THR A 84 -7.77 -4.64 -5.37
C THR A 84 -6.92 -3.58 -6.07
N VAL A 85 -5.62 -3.85 -6.21
CA VAL A 85 -4.74 -2.96 -6.96
C VAL A 85 -5.15 -2.91 -8.43
N GLU A 86 -5.57 -4.06 -8.96
CA GLU A 86 -6.06 -4.26 -10.32
C GLU A 86 -7.31 -3.43 -10.60
N ASP A 87 -8.23 -3.31 -9.63
CA ASP A 87 -9.41 -2.45 -9.74
C ASP A 87 -9.03 -0.96 -9.85
N ILE A 88 -7.95 -0.54 -9.20
CA ILE A 88 -7.47 0.86 -9.19
C ILE A 88 -6.77 1.20 -10.51
N ILE A 89 -5.89 0.31 -10.99
CA ILE A 89 -5.05 0.57 -12.16
C ILE A 89 -5.70 0.12 -13.49
N GLY A 90 -6.81 -0.62 -13.43
CA GLY A 90 -7.57 -1.07 -14.59
C GLY A 90 -6.97 -2.28 -15.33
N GLY A 91 -6.11 -3.07 -14.68
CA GLY A 91 -5.47 -4.24 -15.30
C GLY A 91 -4.46 -4.96 -14.40
N PRO A 92 -3.92 -6.10 -14.85
CA PRO A 92 -2.91 -6.84 -14.11
C PRO A 92 -1.55 -6.12 -14.13
N TRP A 93 -0.91 -5.97 -12.96
CA TRP A 93 0.43 -5.40 -12.83
C TRP A 93 1.29 -6.19 -11.85
N GLU A 94 2.30 -6.90 -12.34
CA GLU A 94 3.07 -7.83 -11.52
C GLU A 94 4.34 -7.21 -10.90
N HIS A 95 4.72 -5.99 -11.31
CA HIS A 95 5.91 -5.33 -10.79
C HIS A 95 5.66 -4.75 -9.39
N CYS A 96 6.65 -4.92 -8.52
CA CYS A 96 6.64 -4.40 -7.16
C CYS A 96 7.85 -3.48 -6.98
N ASP A 97 7.65 -2.33 -6.35
CA ASP A 97 8.74 -1.42 -6.06
C ASP A 97 9.27 -1.65 -4.65
N TYR A 98 10.58 -1.92 -4.56
CA TYR A 98 11.31 -2.12 -3.31
C TYR A 98 12.14 -0.87 -2.92
N ALA A 99 12.11 0.20 -3.71
CA ALA A 99 12.89 1.42 -3.46
C ALA A 99 12.61 2.03 -2.08
N ASP A 100 11.37 1.92 -1.58
CA ASP A 100 10.97 2.39 -0.25
C ASP A 100 11.28 1.39 0.88
N HIS A 101 11.81 0.22 0.53
CA HIS A 101 12.16 -0.85 1.46
C HIS A 101 13.59 -1.40 1.22
N PRO A 102 14.64 -0.55 1.28
CA PRO A 102 16.00 -0.93 0.91
C PRO A 102 16.62 -2.03 1.80
N GLY A 103 16.12 -2.19 3.04
CA GLY A 103 16.55 -3.25 3.97
C GLY A 103 15.76 -4.56 3.87
N PHE A 104 14.77 -4.63 2.99
CA PHE A 104 13.91 -5.81 2.85
C PHE A 104 14.33 -6.65 1.64
N ALA A 105 15.31 -7.53 1.86
CA ALA A 105 15.79 -8.50 0.88
C ALA A 105 14.88 -9.71 0.59
N PRO A 106 13.93 -10.13 1.47
CA PRO A 106 13.09 -11.29 1.18
C PRO A 106 12.13 -11.07 -0.01
N SER A 107 12.02 -12.07 -0.89
CA SER A 107 10.99 -12.10 -1.93
C SER A 107 9.62 -12.41 -1.34
N LEU A 108 8.81 -11.38 -1.06
CA LEU A 108 7.43 -11.52 -0.55
C LEU A 108 6.54 -12.43 -1.42
N GLY A 109 6.84 -12.54 -2.72
CA GLY A 109 6.05 -13.33 -3.68
C GLY A 109 6.38 -14.82 -3.78
N PHE A 110 7.51 -15.30 -3.21
CA PHE A 110 7.93 -16.70 -3.36
C PHE A 110 7.69 -17.53 -2.10
N THR A 111 7.98 -17.00 -0.91
CA THR A 111 7.87 -17.76 0.36
C THR A 111 6.43 -17.94 0.84
N ALA A 112 5.50 -17.04 0.46
CA ALA A 112 4.10 -17.09 0.93
C ALA A 112 3.16 -17.94 0.05
N ARG A 113 3.57 -18.34 -1.16
CA ARG A 113 2.71 -19.15 -2.05
C ARG A 113 2.66 -20.62 -1.68
N GLY A 114 3.45 -21.06 -0.69
CA GLY A 114 3.67 -22.47 -0.42
C GLY A 114 4.28 -23.17 -1.64
N CYS A 115 5.12 -24.18 -1.43
CA CYS A 115 5.48 -25.02 -2.55
C CYS A 115 4.21 -25.78 -2.99
N ARG A 116 3.66 -25.53 -4.19
CA ARG A 116 2.56 -26.34 -4.76
C ARG A 116 2.95 -27.81 -4.94
N LEU A 117 4.25 -28.09 -4.93
CA LEU A 117 4.78 -29.44 -5.08
C LEU A 117 4.75 -30.11 -3.70
N LYS A 118 3.95 -31.17 -3.58
CA LYS A 118 4.01 -32.13 -2.47
C LYS A 118 5.30 -32.95 -2.59
N CYS A 119 6.45 -32.32 -2.41
CA CYS A 119 7.71 -33.06 -2.34
C CYS A 119 7.71 -33.86 -1.03
N ARG A 120 7.67 -35.18 -1.16
CA ARG A 120 7.99 -36.13 -0.09
C ARG A 120 9.49 -36.37 -0.06
#